data_AF-A0A531KP92-F1
#
_entry.id   AF-A0A531KP92-F1
#
_cell.length_a   1.000
_cell.length_b   1.000
_cell.length_c   1.000
_cell.angle_alpha   90.00
_cell.angle_beta   90.00
_cell.angle_gamma   90.00
#
_symmetry.space_group_name_H-M   'P 1'
#
loop_
_entity.id
_entity.type
_entity.pdbx_description
1 polymer ?
#
loop_
_entity_poly.entity_id
_entity_poly.type
_entity_poly.pdbx_seq_one_letter_code
_entity_poly.pdbx_strand_id
1 'polypeptide(L)'
;WATAIESHYGCPMDMEWAKDGETGETFIVQARPETVQSRREAAAFRSYTITRKGRKLTTGLAIGDAVVAGPVCLIESARDIADFVDGAILVTGTTDPDWVPIMRRAAAIVTDHGGRTSHAAIVSRELGLPAIVGTGNATEVLHDEQVVTVSCAEGDQGFVYEGTADVETEMVDMTNLPETHTKIMLNLANPAAALQWWRLPADGVGLAR
;
A
#
# COMPACT_ATOMS: atom_id res chain seq x y z
N TRP A 1 -15.23 -23.84 4.62
CA TRP A 1 -15.27 -22.99 5.82
C TRP A 1 -15.51 -21.52 5.49
N ALA A 2 -14.65 -20.87 4.69
CA ALA A 2 -14.77 -19.44 4.36
C ALA A 2 -16.18 -18.98 3.93
N THR A 3 -16.73 -19.54 2.85
CA THR A 3 -18.07 -19.18 2.32
C THR A 3 -19.20 -19.46 3.30
N ALA A 4 -19.08 -20.52 4.11
CA ALA A 4 -20.07 -20.88 5.12
C ALA A 4 -20.05 -19.89 6.31
N ILE A 5 -18.86 -19.45 6.71
CA ILE A 5 -18.66 -18.46 7.78
C ILE A 5 -19.17 -17.09 7.31
N GLU A 6 -18.80 -16.65 6.10
CA GLU A 6 -19.30 -15.41 5.51
C GLU A 6 -20.82 -15.42 5.37
N SER A 7 -21.42 -16.52 4.89
CA SER A 7 -22.89 -16.65 4.82
C SER A 7 -23.57 -16.61 6.19
N HIS A 8 -22.93 -17.16 7.22
CA HIS A 8 -23.47 -17.15 8.58
C HIS A 8 -23.48 -15.74 9.19
N TYR A 9 -22.40 -14.98 9.01
CA TYR A 9 -22.24 -13.65 9.59
C TYR A 9 -22.76 -12.52 8.68
N GLY A 10 -23.09 -12.82 7.43
CA GLY A 10 -23.67 -11.87 6.47
C GLY A 10 -22.74 -10.71 6.08
N CYS A 11 -21.45 -10.84 6.33
CA CYS A 11 -20.43 -9.83 6.01
C CYS A 11 -19.08 -10.51 5.76
N PRO A 12 -18.12 -9.82 5.10
CA PRO A 12 -16.77 -10.33 4.95
C PRO A 12 -16.11 -10.59 6.31
N MET A 13 -15.43 -11.73 6.42
CA MET A 13 -14.84 -12.21 7.68
C MET A 13 -13.32 -12.38 7.55
N ASP A 14 -12.59 -11.81 8.50
CA ASP A 14 -11.18 -12.14 8.77
C ASP A 14 -11.14 -13.42 9.60
N MET A 15 -10.43 -14.45 9.10
CA MET A 15 -10.41 -15.78 9.67
C MET A 15 -8.99 -16.30 9.84
N GLU A 16 -8.69 -16.81 11.02
CA GLU A 16 -7.46 -17.54 11.31
C GLU A 16 -7.78 -19.03 11.38
N TRP A 17 -6.89 -19.85 10.83
CA TRP A 17 -7.03 -21.30 10.82
C TRP A 17 -5.70 -21.98 11.12
N ALA A 18 -5.79 -23.18 11.69
CA ALA A 18 -4.65 -24.03 12.01
C ALA A 18 -4.87 -25.41 11.40
N LYS A 19 -3.80 -26.05 10.94
CA LYS A 19 -3.81 -27.45 10.51
C LYS A 19 -3.04 -28.28 11.52
N ASP A 20 -3.70 -29.29 12.06
CA ASP A 20 -3.05 -30.19 13.00
C ASP A 20 -1.98 -31.04 12.29
N GLY A 21 -0.83 -31.20 12.93
CA GLY A 21 0.34 -31.86 12.35
C GLY A 21 0.25 -33.38 12.36
N GLU A 22 -0.52 -33.95 13.30
CA GLU A 22 -0.66 -35.40 13.44
C GLU A 22 -1.83 -35.94 12.63
N THR A 23 -3.00 -35.29 12.74
CA THR A 23 -4.23 -35.73 12.06
C THR A 23 -4.38 -35.13 10.66
N GLY A 24 -3.71 -34.00 10.38
CA GLY A 24 -3.85 -33.28 9.12
C GLY A 24 -5.17 -32.51 8.97
N GLU A 25 -6.01 -32.50 10.00
CA GLU A 25 -7.29 -31.79 9.99
C GLU A 25 -7.10 -30.28 10.10
N THR A 26 -8.04 -29.52 9.53
CA THR A 26 -7.99 -28.04 9.51
C THR A 26 -9.09 -27.48 10.40
N PHE A 27 -8.70 -26.59 11.31
CA PHE A 27 -9.55 -25.97 12.32
C PHE A 27 -9.58 -24.46 12.14
N ILE A 28 -10.75 -23.85 12.34
CA ILE A 28 -10.88 -22.40 12.43
C ILE A 28 -10.62 -22.01 13.89
N VAL A 29 -9.66 -21.12 14.12
CA VAL A 29 -9.26 -20.68 15.47
C VAL A 29 -9.81 -19.30 15.82
N GLN A 30 -10.07 -18.47 14.81
CA GLN A 30 -10.71 -17.16 14.97
C GLN A 30 -11.54 -16.82 13.74
N ALA A 31 -12.69 -16.17 13.94
CA ALA A 31 -13.42 -15.50 12.89
C ALA A 31 -13.97 -14.19 13.47
N ARG A 32 -13.68 -13.07 12.82
CA ARG A 32 -14.20 -11.75 13.20
C ARG A 32 -14.61 -10.97 11.96
N PRO A 33 -15.62 -10.09 12.05
CA PRO A 33 -15.96 -9.19 10.95
C PRO A 33 -14.74 -8.42 10.49
N GLU A 34 -14.56 -8.35 9.17
CA GLU A 34 -13.56 -7.50 8.56
C GLU A 34 -13.91 -6.03 8.86
N THR A 35 -13.05 -5.34 9.63
CA THR A 35 -13.34 -4.01 10.20
C THR A 35 -12.53 -2.87 9.60
N VAL A 36 -11.60 -3.17 8.68
CA VAL A 36 -10.65 -2.19 8.14
C VAL A 36 -11.01 -1.78 6.71
N GLN A 37 -11.54 -2.67 5.88
CA GLN A 37 -11.95 -2.41 4.50
C GLN A 37 -13.43 -2.03 4.40
N SER A 38 -14.29 -2.51 5.29
CA SER A 38 -15.73 -2.19 5.32
C SER A 38 -16.07 -0.71 5.58
N ARG A 39 -15.09 0.12 6.01
CA ARG A 39 -15.25 1.56 6.25
C ARG A 39 -14.51 2.49 5.27
N ARG A 40 -13.70 1.97 4.35
CA ARG A 40 -13.09 2.80 3.29
C ARG A 40 -14.04 2.79 2.11
N GLU A 41 -14.72 3.92 1.91
CA GLU A 41 -15.56 4.28 0.76
C GLU A 41 -15.24 3.43 -0.49
N ALA A 42 -16.13 2.50 -0.82
CA ALA A 42 -16.03 1.62 -1.99
C ALA A 42 -16.27 2.36 -3.33
N ALA A 43 -16.15 3.69 -3.37
CA ALA A 43 -16.68 4.51 -4.46
C ALA A 43 -15.68 5.45 -5.11
N ALA A 44 -14.65 5.93 -4.39
CA ALA A 44 -13.76 6.95 -4.93
C ALA A 44 -12.42 6.33 -5.33
N PHE A 45 -12.23 6.08 -6.63
CA PHE A 45 -10.91 5.77 -7.18
C PHE A 45 -10.12 7.07 -7.25
N ARG A 46 -9.01 7.17 -6.50
CA ARG A 46 -8.09 8.31 -6.56
C ARG A 46 -6.98 8.00 -7.54
N SER A 47 -6.96 8.72 -8.66
CA SER A 47 -5.86 8.69 -9.61
C SER A 47 -4.94 9.90 -9.36
N TYR A 48 -3.63 9.68 -9.40
CA TYR A 48 -2.62 10.72 -9.26
C TYR A 48 -1.84 10.85 -10.57
N THR A 49 -1.85 12.04 -11.16
CA THR A 49 -1.03 12.35 -12.34
C THR A 49 -0.01 13.41 -11.97
N ILE A 50 1.27 13.08 -12.10
CA ILE A 50 2.37 14.02 -11.86
C ILE A 50 2.60 14.83 -13.14
N THR A 51 2.32 16.12 -13.08
CA THR A 51 2.48 17.03 -14.24
C THR A 51 3.87 17.66 -14.28
N ARG A 52 4.47 17.90 -13.10
CA ARG A 52 5.83 18.41 -12.97
C ARG A 52 6.50 17.78 -11.75
N LYS A 53 7.77 17.41 -11.90
CA LYS A 53 8.58 16.81 -10.83
C LYS A 53 10.01 17.29 -10.88
N GLY A 54 10.67 17.26 -9.72
CA GLY A 54 12.10 17.52 -9.61
C GLY A 54 12.95 16.36 -10.13
N ARG A 55 14.25 16.47 -9.87
CA ARG A 55 15.21 15.42 -10.19
C ARG A 55 14.89 14.15 -9.39
N LYS A 56 15.00 12.98 -10.03
CA LYS A 56 14.90 11.69 -9.35
C LYS A 56 16.11 11.50 -8.41
N LEU A 57 15.83 11.27 -7.14
CA LEU A 57 16.84 11.01 -6.10
C LEU A 57 17.11 9.52 -5.94
N THR A 58 16.06 8.71 -5.83
CA THR A 58 16.16 7.24 -5.78
C THR A 58 14.90 6.56 -6.33
N THR A 59 14.95 5.24 -6.48
CA THR A 59 13.85 4.40 -6.95
C THR A 59 13.86 3.05 -6.24
N GLY A 60 12.70 2.41 -6.10
CA GLY A 60 12.54 1.09 -5.52
C GLY A 60 11.22 0.45 -5.93
N LEU A 61 10.77 -0.56 -5.19
CA LEU A 61 9.47 -1.19 -5.43
C LEU A 61 8.35 -0.34 -4.82
N ALA A 62 7.36 0.03 -5.64
CA ALA A 62 6.18 0.75 -5.18
C ALA A 62 5.21 -0.15 -4.41
N ILE A 63 4.72 0.36 -3.28
CA ILE A 63 3.65 -0.21 -2.48
C ILE A 63 2.56 0.86 -2.35
N GLY A 64 1.36 0.55 -2.82
CA GLY A 64 0.29 1.53 -2.98
C GLY A 64 0.35 2.24 -4.33
N ASP A 65 -0.42 3.31 -4.48
CA ASP A 65 -0.63 4.06 -5.72
C ASP A 65 -0.68 5.59 -5.48
N ALA A 66 -0.42 6.04 -4.26
CA ALA A 66 -0.49 7.44 -3.90
C ALA A 66 0.81 8.19 -4.23
N VAL A 67 0.68 9.51 -4.34
CA VAL A 67 1.81 10.45 -4.41
C VAL A 67 1.72 11.38 -3.20
N VAL A 68 2.80 11.49 -2.45
CA VAL A 68 2.88 12.28 -1.22
C VAL A 68 4.16 13.09 -1.22
N ALA A 69 4.07 14.37 -0.83
CA ALA A 69 5.23 15.22 -0.61
C ALA A 69 5.33 15.60 0.86
N GLY A 70 6.55 15.68 1.37
CA GLY A 70 6.80 16.00 2.77
C GLY A 70 8.29 16.09 3.10
N PRO A 71 8.63 16.57 4.31
CA PRO A 71 10.01 16.53 4.79
C PRO A 71 10.41 15.08 5.08
N VAL A 72 11.66 14.74 4.77
CA VAL A 72 12.29 13.50 5.20
C VAL A 72 12.54 13.53 6.70
N CYS A 73 12.25 12.41 7.36
CA CYS A 73 12.69 12.09 8.71
C CYS A 73 13.44 10.76 8.64
N LEU A 74 14.76 10.86 8.65
CA LEU A 74 15.70 9.75 8.59
C LEU A 74 15.91 9.21 10.00
N ILE A 75 15.43 8.00 10.23
CA ILE A 75 15.60 7.30 11.50
C ILE A 75 16.40 6.03 11.22
N GLU A 76 17.62 5.96 11.70
CA GLU A 76 18.50 4.80 11.47
C GLU A 76 18.19 3.63 12.42
N SER A 77 17.65 3.92 13.62
CA SER A 77 17.39 2.93 14.66
C SER A 77 16.02 3.08 15.28
N ALA A 78 15.41 1.95 15.65
CA ALA A 78 14.15 1.90 16.42
C ALA A 78 14.25 2.62 17.78
N ARG A 79 15.47 2.92 18.26
CA ARG A 79 15.69 3.67 19.51
C ARG A 79 15.35 5.15 19.38
N ASP A 80 15.46 5.70 18.17
CA ASP A 80 15.33 7.13 17.90
C ASP A 80 13.94 7.47 17.33
N ILE A 81 13.01 6.51 17.36
CA ILE A 81 11.62 6.68 16.89
C ILE A 81 10.85 7.78 17.64
N ALA A 82 11.33 8.16 18.82
CA ALA A 82 10.76 9.28 19.58
C ALA A 82 10.97 10.63 18.87
N ASP A 83 12.02 10.74 18.06
CA ASP A 83 12.36 11.95 17.31
C ASP A 83 11.57 12.06 16.00
N PHE A 84 10.76 11.05 15.68
CA PHE A 84 9.95 11.04 14.48
C PHE A 84 8.89 12.15 14.49
N VAL A 85 8.83 12.90 13.39
CA VAL A 85 7.87 13.99 13.16
C VAL A 85 6.62 13.48 12.44
N ASP A 86 5.45 13.76 13.00
CA ASP A 86 4.16 13.36 12.42
C ASP A 86 3.96 13.92 11.01
N GLY A 87 3.51 13.07 10.10
CA GLY A 87 3.30 13.44 8.69
C GLY A 87 4.58 13.57 7.86
N ALA A 88 5.76 13.29 8.43
CA ALA A 88 7.00 13.23 7.67
C ALA A 88 7.10 11.95 6.83
N ILE A 89 8.05 11.94 5.89
CA ILE A 89 8.44 10.78 5.11
C ILE A 89 9.49 10.01 5.90
N LEU A 90 9.11 8.85 6.41
CA LEU A 90 10.01 7.98 7.15
C LEU A 90 11.04 7.36 6.21
N VAL A 91 12.32 7.63 6.43
CA VAL A 91 13.43 6.98 5.70
C VAL A 91 14.23 6.13 6.68
N THR A 92 14.49 4.88 6.34
CA THR A 92 15.27 3.96 7.18
C THR A 92 15.85 2.79 6.39
N GLY A 93 16.78 2.04 6.96
CA GLY A 93 17.38 0.87 6.30
C GLY A 93 16.42 -0.31 6.17
N THR A 94 15.82 -0.72 7.30
CA THR A 94 14.84 -1.81 7.42
C THR A 94 13.82 -1.49 8.51
N THR A 95 12.67 -2.17 8.50
CA THR A 95 11.70 -2.08 9.60
C THR A 95 11.40 -3.46 10.17
N ASP A 96 10.96 -3.46 11.42
CA ASP A 96 10.47 -4.59 12.19
C ASP A 96 9.25 -4.12 13.03
N PRO A 97 8.59 -4.98 13.83
CA PRO A 97 7.39 -4.62 14.57
C PRO A 97 7.52 -3.38 15.47
N ASP A 98 8.72 -3.03 15.93
CA ASP A 98 8.92 -1.85 16.81
C ASP A 98 8.70 -0.53 16.07
N TRP A 99 8.72 -0.55 14.74
CA TRP A 99 8.52 0.63 13.88
C TRP A 99 7.03 0.97 13.67
N VAL A 100 6.13 0.03 13.91
CA VAL A 100 4.69 0.17 13.63
C VAL A 100 4.08 1.46 14.22
N PRO A 101 4.41 1.91 15.45
CA PRO A 101 3.88 3.15 16.00
C PRO A 101 4.18 4.39 15.14
N ILE A 102 5.40 4.51 14.61
CA ILE A 102 5.79 5.65 13.77
C ILE A 102 5.36 5.47 12.32
N MET A 103 5.30 4.23 11.82
CA MET A 103 4.73 3.96 10.49
C MET A 103 3.30 4.50 10.39
N ARG A 104 2.49 4.35 11.44
CA ARG A 104 1.11 4.90 11.49
C ARG A 104 1.04 6.43 11.45
N ARG A 105 2.12 7.10 11.87
CA ARG A 105 2.23 8.56 11.93
C ARG A 105 2.88 9.14 10.66
N ALA A 106 3.54 8.31 9.86
CA ALA A 106 4.24 8.72 8.65
C ALA A 106 3.27 9.00 7.49
N ALA A 107 3.64 9.93 6.62
CA ALA A 107 2.88 10.20 5.39
C ALA A 107 3.31 9.26 4.24
N ALA A 108 4.57 8.83 4.24
CA ALA A 108 5.11 7.81 3.34
C ALA A 108 6.31 7.13 3.98
N ILE A 109 6.71 5.96 3.44
CA ILE A 109 7.82 5.16 3.96
C ILE A 109 8.81 4.84 2.82
N VAL A 110 10.10 5.03 3.05
CA VAL A 110 11.16 4.68 2.11
C VAL A 110 12.19 3.81 2.83
N THR A 111 12.48 2.63 2.30
CA THR A 111 13.49 1.73 2.88
C THR A 111 14.56 1.28 1.89
N ASP A 112 15.80 1.20 2.37
CA ASP A 112 16.92 0.68 1.58
C ASP A 112 16.74 -0.79 1.22
N HIS A 113 16.27 -1.57 2.18
CA HIS A 113 16.14 -3.02 2.04
C HIS A 113 14.68 -3.44 2.08
N GLY A 114 14.42 -4.62 1.51
CA GLY A 114 13.11 -5.25 1.50
C GLY A 114 12.57 -5.46 0.09
N GLY A 115 11.77 -6.53 -0.07
CA GLY A 115 11.03 -6.83 -1.29
C GLY A 115 9.53 -6.64 -1.11
N ARG A 116 8.75 -7.13 -2.08
CA ARG A 116 7.27 -7.05 -2.06
C ARG A 116 6.62 -7.68 -0.82
N THR A 117 7.32 -8.59 -0.14
CA THR A 117 6.89 -9.34 1.05
C THR A 117 7.64 -8.94 2.32
N SER A 118 8.40 -7.85 2.31
CA SER A 118 9.07 -7.35 3.51
C SER A 118 8.08 -6.84 4.56
N HIS A 119 8.54 -6.72 5.80
CA HIS A 119 7.76 -6.12 6.88
C HIS A 119 7.21 -4.73 6.49
N ALA A 120 8.08 -3.84 5.98
CA ALA A 120 7.68 -2.52 5.48
C ALA A 120 6.56 -2.61 4.45
N ALA A 121 6.68 -3.52 3.47
CA ALA A 121 5.71 -3.66 2.39
C ALA A 121 4.37 -4.24 2.86
N ILE A 122 4.36 -5.16 3.82
CA ILE A 122 3.13 -5.76 4.36
C ILE A 122 2.37 -4.72 5.17
N VAL A 123 3.03 -4.12 6.16
CA VAL A 123 2.41 -3.15 7.07
C VAL A 123 1.95 -1.89 6.32
N SER A 124 2.70 -1.41 5.32
CA SER A 124 2.28 -0.24 4.53
C SER A 124 0.96 -0.49 3.78
N ARG A 125 0.73 -1.70 3.26
CA ARG A 125 -0.55 -2.06 2.61
C ARG A 125 -1.71 -2.06 3.60
N GLU A 126 -1.48 -2.60 4.80
CA GLU A 126 -2.49 -2.65 5.85
C GLU A 126 -2.89 -1.24 6.32
N LEU A 127 -1.91 -0.33 6.41
CA LEU A 127 -2.14 1.07 6.77
C LEU A 127 -2.69 1.91 5.59
N GLY A 128 -2.50 1.45 4.36
CA GLY A 128 -2.81 2.21 3.14
C GLY A 128 -1.88 3.41 2.98
N LEU A 129 -0.61 3.25 3.33
CA LEU A 129 0.43 4.26 3.16
C LEU A 129 1.25 3.96 1.90
N PRO A 130 1.59 4.98 1.09
CA PRO A 130 2.55 4.78 0.01
C PRO A 130 3.92 4.43 0.60
N ALA A 131 4.55 3.41 0.04
CA ALA A 131 5.90 3.04 0.43
C ALA A 131 6.76 2.64 -0.77
N ILE A 132 8.05 2.97 -0.68
CA ILE A 132 9.07 2.55 -1.63
C ILE A 132 10.07 1.69 -0.87
N VAL A 133 10.14 0.41 -1.19
CA VAL A 133 11.03 -0.54 -0.51
C VAL A 133 12.13 -1.03 -1.44
N GLY A 134 13.30 -1.33 -0.88
CA GLY A 134 14.40 -1.89 -1.63
C GLY A 134 15.09 -0.87 -2.54
N THR A 135 15.24 0.38 -2.09
CA THR A 135 15.94 1.43 -2.86
C THR A 135 17.45 1.19 -2.95
N GLY A 136 18.02 0.49 -1.97
CA GLY A 136 19.44 0.19 -1.83
C GLY A 136 20.31 1.36 -1.37
N ASN A 137 19.81 2.60 -1.39
CA ASN A 137 20.62 3.80 -1.09
C ASN A 137 19.82 5.02 -0.58
N ALA A 138 18.55 4.87 -0.19
CA ALA A 138 17.74 5.98 0.28
C ALA A 138 18.33 6.67 1.52
N THR A 139 18.85 5.92 2.49
CA THR A 139 19.49 6.51 3.69
C THR A 139 20.77 7.29 3.38
N GLU A 140 21.42 7.02 2.24
CA GLU A 140 22.64 7.70 1.80
C GLU A 140 22.34 8.98 1.01
N VAL A 141 21.27 8.97 0.21
CA VAL A 141 20.95 10.07 -0.74
C VAL A 141 19.89 11.04 -0.25
N LEU A 142 19.10 10.64 0.75
CA LEU A 142 18.09 11.48 1.38
C LEU A 142 18.62 12.00 2.71
N HIS A 143 18.32 13.26 3.00
CA HIS A 143 18.79 13.93 4.21
C HIS A 143 17.61 14.43 5.05
N ASP A 144 17.82 14.53 6.37
CA ASP A 144 16.80 15.04 7.27
C ASP A 144 16.28 16.41 6.85
N GLU A 145 14.99 16.63 7.08
CA GLU A 145 14.22 17.84 6.74
C GLU A 145 14.15 18.15 5.23
N GLN A 146 14.84 17.37 4.38
CA GLN A 146 14.78 17.53 2.93
C GLN A 146 13.35 17.29 2.45
N VAL A 147 12.78 18.26 1.74
CA VAL A 147 11.47 18.09 1.13
C VAL A 147 11.61 17.23 -0.14
N VAL A 148 10.85 16.13 -0.17
CA VAL A 148 10.81 15.21 -1.31
C VAL A 148 9.38 14.82 -1.65
N THR A 149 9.21 14.30 -2.86
CA THR A 149 7.96 13.67 -3.29
C THR A 149 8.18 12.19 -3.48
N VAL A 150 7.39 11.38 -2.77
CA VAL A 150 7.31 9.92 -2.92
C VAL A 150 6.14 9.61 -3.85
N SER A 151 6.45 8.96 -4.98
CA SER A 151 5.47 8.55 -6.00
C SER A 151 5.39 7.03 -6.08
N CYS A 152 4.21 6.48 -5.82
CA CYS A 152 3.87 5.08 -6.08
C CYS A 152 2.86 4.93 -7.23
N ALA A 153 2.48 6.04 -7.89
CA ALA A 153 1.46 6.08 -8.94
C ALA A 153 1.99 5.73 -10.35
N GLU A 154 3.31 5.60 -10.52
CA GLU A 154 3.95 5.45 -11.83
C GLU A 154 4.19 3.98 -12.24
N GLY A 155 3.52 3.03 -11.58
CA GLY A 155 3.56 1.59 -11.88
C GLY A 155 4.15 0.74 -10.75
N ASP A 156 4.90 -0.31 -11.10
CA ASP A 156 5.53 -1.22 -10.12
C ASP A 156 6.76 -0.62 -9.43
N GLN A 157 7.37 0.40 -10.03
CA GLN A 157 8.48 1.13 -9.45
C GLN A 157 7.97 2.40 -8.79
N GLY A 158 8.47 2.66 -7.59
CA GLY A 158 8.25 3.90 -6.88
C GLY A 158 9.44 4.81 -7.03
N PHE A 159 9.18 6.11 -7.07
CA PHE A 159 10.20 7.12 -7.29
C PHE A 159 10.20 8.17 -6.17
N VAL A 160 11.39 8.57 -5.74
CA VAL A 160 11.57 9.73 -4.87
C VAL A 160 12.13 10.87 -5.71
N TYR A 161 11.42 11.99 -5.75
CA TYR A 161 11.83 13.20 -6.46
C TYR A 161 12.20 14.31 -5.48
N GLU A 162 13.14 15.15 -5.90
CA GLU A 162 13.54 16.35 -5.20
C GLU A 162 12.42 17.39 -5.17
N GLY A 163 12.13 17.93 -3.98
CA GLY A 163 11.10 18.94 -3.77
C GLY A 163 9.67 18.41 -3.86
N THR A 164 8.74 19.35 -3.94
CA THR A 164 7.30 19.07 -4.10
C THR A 164 6.95 19.02 -5.59
N ALA A 165 6.41 17.90 -6.05
CA ALA A 165 5.89 17.74 -7.40
C ALA A 165 4.51 18.40 -7.53
N ASP A 166 4.20 18.87 -8.74
CA ASP A 166 2.84 19.27 -9.10
C ASP A 166 2.05 18.00 -9.45
N VAL A 167 1.02 17.71 -8.66
CA VAL A 167 0.20 16.49 -8.77
C VAL A 167 -1.26 16.86 -8.94
N GLU A 168 -1.85 16.38 -10.02
CA GLU A 168 -3.30 16.42 -10.22
C GLU A 168 -3.90 15.16 -9.60
N THR A 169 -4.86 15.34 -8.69
CA THR A 169 -5.61 14.23 -8.08
C THR A 169 -7.03 14.24 -8.62
N GLU A 170 -7.42 13.15 -9.26
CA GLU A 170 -8.79 12.94 -9.72
C GLU A 170 -9.47 11.93 -8.81
N MET A 171 -10.62 12.31 -8.25
CA MET A 171 -11.52 11.39 -7.57
C MET A 171 -12.61 10.98 -8.54
N VAL A 172 -12.57 9.74 -8.99
CA VAL A 172 -13.62 9.16 -9.81
C VAL A 172 -14.62 8.47 -8.88
N ASP A 173 -15.83 9.03 -8.80
CA ASP A 173 -16.96 8.38 -8.13
C ASP A 173 -17.52 7.28 -9.04
N MET A 174 -17.36 6.04 -8.60
CA MET A 174 -17.78 4.84 -9.30
C MET A 174 -19.16 4.32 -8.82
N THR A 175 -19.86 5.02 -7.93
CA THR A 175 -21.18 4.60 -7.43
C THR A 175 -22.28 4.67 -8.49
N ASN A 176 -22.16 5.58 -9.46
CA ASN A 176 -23.22 5.88 -10.43
C ASN A 176 -22.92 5.38 -11.85
N LEU A 177 -22.11 4.32 -11.98
CA LEU A 177 -21.87 3.72 -13.29
C LEU A 177 -23.13 3.00 -13.80
N PRO A 178 -23.56 3.26 -15.05
CA PRO A 178 -24.73 2.60 -15.61
C PRO A 178 -24.47 1.11 -15.81
N GLU A 179 -25.49 0.29 -15.62
CA GLU A 179 -25.42 -1.12 -16.01
C GLU A 179 -25.17 -1.24 -17.52
N THR A 180 -24.14 -2.01 -17.89
CA THR A 180 -23.80 -2.25 -19.28
C THR A 180 -24.32 -3.60 -19.75
N HIS A 181 -24.79 -3.68 -21.00
CA HIS A 181 -25.15 -4.97 -21.62
C HIS A 181 -23.92 -5.84 -21.87
N THR A 182 -22.77 -5.23 -22.11
CA THR A 182 -21.49 -5.91 -22.30
C THR A 182 -20.75 -5.99 -20.97
N LYS A 183 -20.30 -7.19 -20.59
CA LYS A 183 -19.46 -7.38 -19.42
C LYS A 183 -18.11 -6.67 -19.60
N ILE A 184 -17.72 -5.89 -18.61
CA ILE A 184 -16.43 -5.19 -18.57
C ILE A 184 -15.45 -6.07 -17.80
N MET A 185 -14.40 -6.55 -18.47
CA MET A 185 -13.42 -7.45 -17.89
C MET A 185 -12.03 -6.79 -17.83
N LEU A 186 -11.23 -7.13 -16.83
CA LEU A 186 -9.85 -6.66 -16.70
C LEU A 186 -8.86 -7.54 -17.48
N ASN A 187 -7.90 -6.89 -18.12
CA ASN A 187 -6.70 -7.55 -18.66
C ASN A 187 -5.56 -7.34 -17.65
N LEU A 188 -5.20 -8.41 -16.94
CA LEU A 188 -4.13 -8.41 -15.94
C LEU A 188 -2.88 -9.04 -16.54
N ALA A 189 -1.82 -8.26 -16.70
CA ALA A 189 -0.48 -8.76 -17.06
C ALA A 189 0.48 -8.80 -15.87
N ASN A 190 0.02 -8.36 -14.70
CA ASN A 190 0.79 -8.31 -13.48
C ASN A 190 -0.12 -8.67 -12.28
N PRO A 191 0.17 -9.76 -11.56
CA PRO A 191 -0.59 -10.16 -10.37
C PRO A 191 -0.66 -9.08 -9.28
N ALA A 192 0.36 -8.23 -9.15
CA ALA A 192 0.37 -7.17 -8.15
C ALA A 192 -0.64 -6.05 -8.45
N ALA A 193 -0.90 -5.76 -9.73
CA ALA A 193 -1.92 -4.80 -10.15
C ALA A 193 -3.34 -5.32 -9.84
N ALA A 194 -3.54 -6.64 -9.76
CA ALA A 194 -4.83 -7.22 -9.37
C ALA A 194 -5.28 -6.77 -7.98
N LEU A 195 -4.34 -6.61 -7.03
CA LEU A 195 -4.61 -6.12 -5.68
C LEU A 195 -4.97 -4.63 -5.63
N GLN A 196 -4.68 -3.89 -6.70
CA GLN A 196 -5.08 -2.48 -6.85
C GLN A 196 -6.44 -2.39 -7.55
N TRP A 197 -6.65 -3.20 -8.59
CA TRP A 197 -7.78 -3.06 -9.50
C TRP A 197 -9.01 -3.87 -9.10
N TRP A 198 -8.94 -4.75 -8.09
CA TRP A 198 -10.11 -5.50 -7.63
C TRP A 198 -11.27 -4.60 -7.15
N ARG A 199 -10.98 -3.34 -6.80
CA ARG A 199 -11.98 -2.33 -6.41
C ARG A 199 -12.71 -1.70 -7.58
N LEU A 200 -12.23 -1.90 -8.81
CA LEU A 200 -12.92 -1.42 -9.99
C LEU A 200 -14.21 -2.25 -10.18
N PRO A 201 -15.32 -1.62 -10.61
CA PRO A 201 -16.57 -2.31 -10.92
C PRO A 201 -16.44 -3.06 -12.25
N ALA A 202 -15.63 -4.11 -12.24
CA ALA A 202 -15.42 -5.02 -13.35
C ALA A 202 -16.13 -6.35 -13.09
N ASP A 203 -16.65 -6.97 -14.14
CA ASP A 203 -17.33 -8.26 -14.14
C ASP A 203 -16.37 -9.46 -14.03
N GLY A 204 -15.06 -9.20 -13.92
CA GLY A 204 -14.01 -10.20 -13.70
C GLY A 204 -12.73 -9.93 -14.48
N VAL A 205 -11.90 -10.97 -14.62
CA VAL A 205 -10.64 -10.94 -15.38
C VAL A 205 -10.84 -11.69 -16.70
N GLY A 206 -10.74 -10.99 -17.83
CA GLY A 206 -10.95 -11.55 -19.16
C GLY A 206 -9.67 -12.15 -19.74
N LEU A 207 -8.52 -11.68 -19.27
CA LEU A 207 -7.20 -12.13 -19.68
C LEU A 207 -6.23 -11.96 -18.51
N ALA A 208 -5.60 -13.07 -18.10
CA ALA A 208 -4.43 -13.05 -17.22
C ALA A 208 -3.22 -13.51 -18.04
N ARG A 209 -2.17 -12.70 -18.11
CA ARG A 209 -0.91 -13.02 -18.79
C ARG A 209 0.24 -12.99 -17.80
#